data_AF-A0A1W6ZXE8-F1
#
_entry.id   AF-A0A1W6ZXE8-F1
#
_cell.length_a   1.000
_cell.length_b   1.000
_cell.length_c   1.000
_cell.angle_alpha   90.00
_cell.angle_beta   90.00
_cell.angle_gamma   90.00
#
_symmetry.space_group_name_H-M   'P 1'
#
loop_
_entity.id
_entity.type
_entity.pdbx_description
1 polymer ?
#
loop_
_entity_poly.entity_id
_entity_poly.type
_entity_poly.pdbx_seq_one_letter_code
_entity_poly.pdbx_strand_id
1 'polypeptide(L)'
;MAEFRLDDEDPISPVRITHNCEQLWDGNSLEQDYNYLVYEFETEQHQYSARAYLHEIHTVAVYRPFERNSASPAPLEDVEIDQRVLAYLRRRYAEITRLSPTGYVPIE
;
A
#
# COMPACT_ATOMS: atom_id res chain seq x y z
N MET A 1 -14.25 -32.72 -9.54
CA MET A 1 -12.88 -32.19 -9.42
C MET A 1 -12.93 -30.80 -10.04
N ALA A 2 -12.87 -29.74 -9.23
CA ALA A 2 -12.87 -28.39 -9.76
C ALA A 2 -11.51 -28.15 -10.44
N GLU A 3 -11.53 -27.76 -11.71
CA GLU A 3 -10.34 -27.26 -12.39
C GLU A 3 -9.99 -25.90 -11.78
N PHE A 4 -8.94 -25.85 -10.97
CA PHE A 4 -8.34 -24.59 -10.56
C PHE A 4 -7.64 -24.00 -11.79
N ARG A 5 -8.28 -23.05 -12.45
CA ARG A 5 -7.59 -22.18 -13.40
C ARG A 5 -6.64 -21.27 -12.60
N LEU A 6 -5.34 -21.52 -12.74
CA LEU A 6 -4.26 -20.62 -12.31
C LEU A 6 -4.05 -19.47 -13.30
N ASP A 7 -5.09 -19.09 -14.05
CA ASP A 7 -5.02 -17.95 -14.97
C ASP A 7 -5.44 -16.71 -14.20
N ASP A 8 -4.48 -16.15 -13.47
CA ASP A 8 -4.47 -14.73 -13.11
C ASP A 8 -3.10 -14.46 -12.49
N GLU A 9 -2.07 -14.43 -13.34
CA GLU A 9 -0.77 -13.90 -12.92
C GLU A 9 -0.97 -12.42 -12.55
N ASP A 10 -0.44 -12.02 -11.39
CA ASP A 10 -0.53 -10.61 -11.01
C ASP A 10 0.23 -9.75 -12.04
N PRO A 11 -0.35 -8.65 -12.53
CA PRO A 11 0.28 -7.82 -13.56
C PRO A 11 1.52 -7.07 -13.05
N ILE A 12 1.74 -7.07 -11.73
CA ILE A 12 2.95 -6.62 -11.04
C ILE A 12 3.05 -7.38 -9.72
N SER A 13 4.27 -7.60 -9.22
CA SER A 13 4.51 -8.09 -7.86
C SER A 13 5.25 -7.06 -7.04
N PRO A 14 5.03 -6.99 -5.71
CA PRO A 14 5.81 -6.13 -4.85
C PRO A 14 7.27 -6.61 -4.87
N VAL A 15 8.20 -5.66 -4.94
CA VAL A 15 9.64 -5.94 -4.83
C VAL A 15 10.03 -6.29 -3.38
N ARG A 16 9.22 -5.85 -2.41
CA ARG A 16 9.42 -6.14 -0.99
C ARG A 16 8.09 -6.08 -0.24
N ILE A 17 7.94 -6.97 0.73
CA ILE A 17 6.86 -6.94 1.72
C ILE A 17 7.51 -6.99 3.10
N THR A 18 7.24 -5.99 3.94
CA THR A 18 7.82 -5.88 5.28
C THR A 18 6.72 -5.83 6.32
N HIS A 19 6.84 -6.65 7.37
CA HIS A 19 6.00 -6.56 8.55
C HIS A 19 6.62 -5.63 9.58
N ASN A 20 5.84 -4.68 10.09
CA ASN A 20 6.28 -3.69 11.06
C ASN A 20 5.31 -3.61 12.25
N CYS A 21 5.88 -3.30 13.41
CA CYS A 21 5.15 -2.90 14.61
C CYS A 21 5.67 -1.55 15.08
N GLU A 22 4.79 -0.60 15.38
CA GLU A 22 5.14 0.77 15.72
C GLU A 22 4.27 1.25 16.87
N GLN A 23 4.89 1.82 17.91
CA GLN A 23 4.19 2.36 19.06
C GLN A 23 4.42 3.86 19.15
N LEU A 24 3.33 4.64 19.26
CA LEU A 24 3.41 6.06 19.56
C LEU A 24 3.02 6.31 21.01
N TRP A 25 3.90 7.02 21.70
CA TRP A 25 3.80 7.32 23.12
C TRP A 25 3.66 8.83 23.32
N ASP A 26 2.75 9.25 24.20
CA ASP A 26 2.70 10.61 24.76
C ASP A 26 3.16 10.55 26.22
N GLY A 27 4.44 10.87 26.44
CA GLY A 27 5.10 10.68 27.72
C GLY A 27 5.12 9.21 28.14
N ASN A 28 4.32 8.87 29.16
CA ASN A 28 4.17 7.51 29.66
C ASN A 28 2.86 6.84 29.22
N SER A 29 2.02 7.52 28.43
CA SER A 29 0.79 6.98 27.86
C SER A 29 1.09 6.36 26.50
N LEU A 30 0.69 5.11 26.30
CA LEU A 30 0.68 4.50 24.98
C LEU A 30 -0.58 4.96 24.25
N GLU A 31 -0.41 5.82 23.24
CA GLU A 31 -1.52 6.38 22.47
C GLU A 31 -1.93 5.44 21.33
N GLN A 32 -0.95 4.86 20.64
CA GLN A 32 -1.18 4.02 19.46
C GLN A 32 -0.21 2.85 19.42
N ASP A 33 -0.71 1.66 19.08
CA ASP A 33 0.08 0.47 18.81
C ASP A 33 -0.34 -0.09 17.45
N TYR A 34 0.50 0.12 16.46
CA TYR A 34 0.26 -0.26 15.08
C TYR A 34 0.99 -1.54 14.73
N ASN A 35 0.26 -2.43 14.09
CA ASN A 35 0.78 -3.65 13.49
C ASN A 35 0.35 -3.68 12.02
N TYR A 36 1.30 -3.67 11.08
CA TYR A 36 1.00 -3.49 9.66
C TYR A 36 2.02 -4.14 8.71
N LEU A 37 1.54 -4.45 7.51
CA LEU A 37 2.37 -4.84 6.36
C LEU A 37 2.60 -3.62 5.47
N VAL A 38 3.82 -3.49 4.95
CA VAL A 38 4.18 -2.53 3.90
C VAL A 38 4.53 -3.31 2.64
N TYR A 39 3.80 -3.05 1.57
CA TYR A 39 4.08 -3.52 0.22
C TYR A 39 4.79 -2.41 -0.53
N GLU A 40 5.88 -2.75 -1.22
CA GLU A 40 6.60 -1.83 -2.08
C GLU A 40 6.59 -2.35 -3.51
N PHE A 41 6.21 -1.49 -4.45
CA PHE A 41 6.17 -1.80 -5.87
C PHE A 41 7.09 -0.85 -6.62
N GLU A 42 7.72 -1.36 -7.67
CA GLU A 42 8.49 -0.54 -8.60
C GLU A 42 7.93 -0.67 -10.01
N THR A 43 7.79 0.47 -10.67
CA THR A 43 7.58 0.57 -12.11
C THR A 43 8.81 1.19 -12.75
N GLU A 44 8.80 1.34 -14.07
CA GLU A 44 9.90 1.99 -14.80
C GLU A 44 10.17 3.43 -14.31
N GLN A 45 9.12 4.13 -13.85
CA GLN A 45 9.18 5.56 -13.53
C GLN A 45 8.99 5.85 -12.03
N HIS A 46 8.20 5.03 -11.33
CA HIS A 46 7.73 5.35 -9.98
C HIS A 46 7.88 4.18 -9.00
N GLN A 47 8.05 4.54 -7.74
CA GLN A 47 7.89 3.65 -6.60
C GLN A 47 6.53 3.91 -5.94
N TYR A 48 5.86 2.84 -5.55
CA TYR A 48 4.59 2.89 -4.81
C TYR A 48 4.75 2.13 -3.51
N SER A 49 4.18 2.64 -2.43
CA SER A 49 4.04 1.90 -1.18
C SER A 49 2.58 1.76 -0.80
N ALA A 50 2.22 0.63 -0.23
CA ALA A 50 0.89 0.38 0.30
C ALA A 50 0.99 -0.22 1.70
N ARG A 51 0.16 0.23 2.63
CA ARG A 51 0.14 -0.24 4.02
C ARG A 51 -1.19 -0.90 4.32
N ALA A 52 -1.13 -2.12 4.84
CA ALA A 52 -2.28 -2.85 5.35
C ALA A 52 -2.12 -3.03 6.86
N TYR A 53 -3.03 -2.46 7.64
CA TYR A 53 -3.03 -2.61 9.08
C TYR A 53 -3.64 -3.96 9.47
N LEU A 54 -2.96 -4.75 10.28
CA LEU A 54 -3.41 -6.11 10.60
C LEU A 54 -4.68 -6.17 11.44
N HIS A 55 -5.03 -5.08 12.15
CA HIS A 55 -6.31 -4.96 12.85
C HIS A 55 -7.47 -4.61 11.90
N GLU A 56 -7.18 -4.10 10.70
CA GLU A 56 -8.13 -3.75 9.64
C GLU A 56 -7.74 -4.46 8.33
N ILE A 57 -7.53 -5.77 8.40
CA ILE A 57 -6.90 -6.56 7.33
C ILE A 57 -7.67 -6.57 5.99
N HIS A 58 -8.92 -6.09 5.97
CA HIS A 58 -9.74 -5.98 4.77
C HIS A 58 -9.41 -4.74 3.92
N THR A 59 -8.64 -3.79 4.47
CA THR A 59 -8.34 -2.50 3.86
C THR A 59 -6.84 -2.32 3.65
N VAL A 60 -6.47 -1.69 2.54
CA VAL A 60 -5.11 -1.27 2.26
C VAL A 60 -5.07 0.20 1.84
N ALA A 61 -4.13 0.94 2.41
CA ALA A 61 -3.88 2.33 2.04
C ALA A 61 -2.69 2.42 1.09
N VAL A 62 -2.89 2.96 -0.10
CA VAL A 62 -1.84 3.25 -1.07
C VAL A 62 -1.35 4.67 -0.87
N TYR A 63 -0.04 4.83 -0.71
CA TYR A 63 0.61 6.13 -0.65
C TYR A 63 0.90 6.60 -2.08
N ARG A 64 1.02 7.92 -2.23
CA ARG A 64 1.31 8.55 -3.52
C ARG A 64 2.63 8.04 -4.11
N PRO A 65 2.76 8.01 -5.44
CA PRO A 65 4.01 7.62 -6.09
C PRO A 65 5.16 8.55 -5.72
N PHE A 66 6.35 7.96 -5.69
CA PHE A 66 7.62 8.65 -5.51
C PHE A 66 8.48 8.45 -6.76
N GLU A 67 9.33 9.44 -7.08
CA GLU A 67 10.36 9.25 -8.11
C GLU A 67 11.36 8.17 -7.68
N ARG A 68 11.52 7.14 -8.51
CA ARG A 68 12.32 5.94 -8.19
C ARG A 68 13.77 6.23 -7.81
N ASN A 69 14.38 7.29 -8.35
CA ASN A 69 15.80 7.62 -8.17
C ASN A 69 16.03 8.90 -7.35
N SER A 70 15.00 9.43 -6.68
CA SER A 70 15.16 10.66 -5.90
C SER A 70 15.85 10.38 -4.56
N ALA A 71 16.88 11.17 -4.25
CA ALA A 71 17.56 11.14 -2.95
C ALA A 71 16.67 11.68 -1.80
N SER A 72 15.60 12.41 -2.14
CA SER A 72 14.60 12.91 -1.20
C SER A 72 13.22 12.75 -1.83
N PRO A 73 12.63 11.54 -1.77
CA PRO A 73 11.38 11.25 -2.46
C PRO A 73 10.24 12.07 -1.86
N ALA A 74 9.79 13.07 -2.60
CA ALA A 74 8.54 13.78 -2.32
C ALA A 74 7.38 13.04 -3.01
N PRO A 75 6.20 12.95 -2.38
CA PRO A 75 5.00 12.45 -3.03
C PRO A 75 4.70 13.26 -4.30
N LEU A 76 4.49 12.60 -5.44
CA LEU A 76 4.03 13.25 -6.66
C LEU A 76 2.52 13.49 -6.55
N GLU A 77 2.09 14.75 -6.51
CA GLU A 77 0.69 15.10 -6.23
C GLU A 77 -0.27 14.80 -7.39
N ASP A 78 0.21 14.93 -8.63
CA ASP A 78 -0.60 14.85 -9.86
C ASP A 78 -0.41 13.54 -10.64
N VAL A 79 0.13 12.50 -9.99
CA VAL A 79 0.37 11.20 -10.63
C VAL A 79 -0.61 10.16 -10.09
N GLU A 80 -1.38 9.58 -11.01
CA GLU A 80 -2.29 8.49 -10.68
C GLU A 80 -1.54 7.22 -10.28
N ILE A 81 -2.19 6.41 -9.44
CA ILE A 81 -1.64 5.11 -9.04
C ILE A 81 -1.69 4.17 -10.26
N ASP A 82 -0.58 3.47 -10.52
CA ASP A 82 -0.52 2.50 -11.61
C ASP A 82 -1.60 1.43 -11.45
N GLN A 83 -2.40 1.21 -12.50
CA GLN A 83 -3.53 0.28 -12.49
C GLN A 83 -3.10 -1.17 -12.20
N ARG A 84 -1.84 -1.55 -12.49
CA ARG A 84 -1.31 -2.87 -12.15
C ARG A 84 -1.14 -3.04 -10.65
N VAL A 85 -0.71 -1.98 -9.95
CA VAL A 85 -0.61 -1.97 -8.48
C VAL A 85 -2.01 -2.10 -7.88
N LEU A 86 -2.98 -1.33 -8.39
CA LEU A 86 -4.38 -1.44 -7.94
C LEU A 86 -4.94 -2.84 -8.20
N ALA A 87 -4.68 -3.44 -9.36
CA ALA A 87 -5.13 -4.79 -9.68
C ALA A 87 -4.54 -5.83 -8.71
N TYR A 88 -3.24 -5.76 -8.39
CA TYR A 88 -2.62 -6.63 -7.38
C TYR A 88 -3.32 -6.52 -6.02
N LEU A 89 -3.62 -5.30 -5.60
CA LEU A 89 -4.22 -5.01 -4.29
C LEU A 89 -5.70 -5.40 -4.23
N ARG A 90 -6.50 -5.13 -5.28
CA ARG A 90 -7.94 -5.47 -5.35
C ARG A 90 -8.21 -6.96 -5.23
N ARG A 91 -7.24 -7.81 -5.60
CA ARG A 91 -7.34 -9.26 -5.44
C ARG A 91 -7.15 -9.74 -4.00
N ARG A 92 -6.59 -8.89 -3.14
CA ARG A 92 -6.19 -9.23 -1.76
C ARG A 92 -6.97 -8.44 -0.70
N TYR A 93 -7.44 -7.25 -1.03
CA TYR A 93 -8.14 -6.34 -0.12
C TYR A 93 -9.49 -5.96 -0.69
N ALA A 94 -10.49 -5.91 0.18
CA ALA A 94 -11.85 -5.50 -0.20
C ALA A 94 -11.92 -3.99 -0.46
N GLU A 95 -11.13 -3.23 0.29
CA GLU A 95 -11.12 -1.78 0.23
C GLU A 95 -9.71 -1.24 -0.01
N ILE A 96 -9.60 -0.29 -0.94
CA ILE A 96 -8.37 0.43 -1.20
C ILE A 96 -8.62 1.90 -0.93
N THR A 97 -7.78 2.50 -0.10
CA THR A 97 -7.80 3.94 0.19
C THR A 97 -6.50 4.59 -0.26
N ARG A 98 -6.52 5.91 -0.45
CA ARG A 98 -5.32 6.74 -0.61
C ARG A 98 -5.20 7.73 0.52
N LEU A 99 -3.98 7.99 0.96
CA LEU A 99 -3.72 9.10 1.87
C LEU A 99 -3.83 10.43 1.10
N SER A 100 -4.72 11.31 1.55
CA SER A 100 -4.90 12.67 1.05
C SER A 100 -4.62 13.69 2.18
N PRO A 101 -4.49 14.99 1.88
CA PRO A 101 -4.30 16.02 2.90
C PRO A 101 -5.42 16.05 3.96
N THR A 102 -6.61 15.56 3.63
CA THR A 102 -7.76 15.48 4.54
C THR A 102 -7.93 14.10 5.18
N GLY A 103 -6.99 13.18 4.98
CA GLY A 103 -7.04 11.80 5.49
C GLY A 103 -7.22 10.75 4.40
N TYR A 104 -7.59 9.52 4.78
CA TYR A 104 -7.78 8.42 3.84
C TYR A 104 -9.07 8.57 3.03
N VAL A 105 -8.99 8.43 1.71
CA VAL A 105 -10.13 8.51 0.78
C VAL A 105 -10.19 7.23 -0.05
N PRO A 106 -11.37 6.61 -0.21
CA PRO A 106 -11.53 5.42 -1.05
C PRO A 106 -11.07 5.65 -2.51
N ILE A 107 -10.50 4.63 -3.12
CA ILE A 107 -10.21 4.56 -4.55
C ILE A 107 -11.25 3.64 -5.19
N GLU A 108 -12.01 4.15 -6.17
CA GLU A 108 -12.94 3.36 -6.98
C GLU A 108 -12.21 2.46 -7.97
#